data_AF-A0A3D3VNK8-F1
#
_entry.id   AF-A0A3D3VNK8-F1
#
_cell.length_a   1.000
_cell.length_b   1.000
_cell.length_c   1.000
_cell.angle_alpha   90.00
_cell.angle_beta   90.00
_cell.angle_gamma   90.00
#
_symmetry.space_group_name_H-M   'P 1'
#
loop_
_entity.id
_entity.type
_entity.pdbx_description
1 polymer ?
#
loop_
_entity_poly.entity_id
_entity_poly.type
_entity_poly.pdbx_seq_one_letter_code
_entity_poly.pdbx_strand_id
1 'polypeptide(L)'
;SKILGLSTLTFKSGALKDLLNPSRPASEAEKKLVQDMVAETFEKFSSIVVTERDFPDQKLPTEVADGRIVSGKQAFDLKLIDATGYLQDAIADAREIAKLPENAPVIRYTAPFHFSRLFRFLGQKQDTNPKVQVSLVPESFHLQAGKLYYLSTHLFFRQ
;
A
#
# COMPACT_ATOMS: atom_id res chain seq x y z
N SER A 1 8.82 -27.33 3.63
CA SER A 1 9.45 -28.41 2.84
C SER A 1 9.32 -29.79 3.48
N LYS A 2 9.48 -29.97 4.80
CA LYS A 2 9.52 -31.30 5.44
C LYS A 2 8.20 -32.11 5.45
N ILE A 3 7.03 -31.45 5.39
CA ILE A 3 5.71 -32.09 5.52
C ILE A 3 5.23 -32.75 4.21
N LEU A 4 5.72 -32.29 3.05
CA LEU A 4 5.33 -32.80 1.72
C LEU A 4 6.37 -33.73 1.08
N GLY A 5 7.47 -34.05 1.78
CA GLY A 5 8.54 -34.90 1.25
C GLY A 5 9.36 -34.29 0.10
N LEU A 6 9.24 -32.98 -0.15
CA LEU A 6 9.95 -32.28 -1.21
C LEU A 6 11.36 -31.88 -0.74
N SER A 7 12.38 -32.39 -1.44
CA SER A 7 13.79 -32.01 -1.28
C SER A 7 14.27 -31.31 -2.55
N THR A 8 14.86 -30.11 -2.40
CA THR A 8 15.40 -29.34 -3.51
C THR A 8 16.92 -29.37 -3.47
N LEU A 9 17.56 -29.83 -4.54
CA LEU A 9 19.00 -29.74 -4.73
C LEU A 9 19.32 -28.50 -5.57
N THR A 10 20.17 -27.61 -5.05
CA THR A 10 20.55 -26.37 -5.75
C THR A 10 22.07 -26.35 -5.94
N PHE A 11 22.50 -26.33 -7.21
CA PHE A 11 23.90 -26.13 -7.58
C PHE A 11 24.14 -24.66 -7.89
N LYS A 12 25.12 -24.05 -7.22
CA LYS A 12 25.40 -22.61 -7.33
C LYS A 12 26.88 -22.35 -7.40
N SER A 13 27.26 -21.30 -8.14
CA SER A 13 28.66 -20.89 -8.31
C SER A 13 29.19 -19.98 -7.20
N GLY A 14 28.38 -19.67 -6.18
CA GLY A 14 28.79 -18.85 -5.05
C GLY A 14 27.80 -18.97 -3.89
N ALA A 15 28.29 -18.78 -2.66
CA ALA A 15 27.52 -19.04 -1.44
C ALA A 15 26.22 -18.22 -1.33
N LEU A 16 26.22 -16.98 -1.83
CA LEU A 16 25.11 -16.03 -1.74
C LEU A 16 24.21 -15.97 -3.00
N LYS A 17 24.50 -16.78 -4.04
CA LYS A 17 23.77 -16.71 -5.33
C LYS A 17 22.35 -17.31 -5.30
N ASP A 18 21.98 -17.90 -4.18
CA ASP A 18 20.65 -18.39 -3.85
C ASP A 18 20.11 -17.69 -2.59
N LEU A 19 20.49 -16.43 -2.37
CA LEU A 19 19.96 -15.59 -1.29
C LEU A 19 18.42 -15.58 -1.34
N LEU A 20 17.77 -15.60 -0.16
CA LEU A 20 16.31 -15.68 -0.01
C LEU A 20 15.67 -16.97 -0.55
N ASN A 21 16.43 -18.05 -0.76
CA ASN A 21 15.88 -19.34 -1.15
C ASN A 21 14.93 -19.90 -0.05
N PRO A 22 13.63 -20.10 -0.33
CA PRO A 22 12.65 -20.56 0.64
C PRO A 22 12.80 -22.05 1.01
N SER A 23 13.61 -22.79 0.26
CA SER A 23 13.75 -24.24 0.40
C SER A 23 14.76 -24.66 1.47
N ARG A 24 15.57 -23.74 2.01
CA ARG A 24 16.54 -23.97 3.08
C ARG A 24 16.55 -22.81 4.10
N PRO A 25 17.01 -23.02 5.34
CA PRO A 25 17.23 -21.92 6.27
C PRO A 25 18.31 -20.96 5.75
N ALA A 26 18.13 -19.67 6.01
CA ALA A 26 19.11 -18.62 5.71
C ALA A 26 20.29 -18.73 6.69
N SER A 27 21.51 -18.60 6.15
CA SER A 27 22.74 -18.50 6.95
C SER A 27 22.88 -17.12 7.60
N GLU A 28 23.73 -17.01 8.63
CA GLU A 28 23.95 -15.72 9.31
C GLU A 28 24.53 -14.66 8.38
N ALA A 29 25.40 -15.03 7.43
CA ALA A 29 25.93 -14.10 6.44
C ALA A 29 24.84 -13.55 5.50
N GLU A 30 23.89 -14.40 5.11
CA GLU A 30 22.73 -14.00 4.28
C GLU A 30 21.78 -13.09 5.05
N LYS A 31 21.47 -13.44 6.31
CA LYS A 31 20.65 -12.60 7.18
C LYS A 31 21.30 -11.23 7.38
N LYS A 32 22.60 -11.19 7.66
CA LYS A 32 23.33 -9.94 7.83
C LYS A 32 23.26 -9.08 6.56
N LEU A 33 23.54 -9.66 5.39
CA LEU A 33 23.47 -8.93 4.12
C LEU A 33 22.09 -8.31 3.88
N VAL A 34 21.02 -9.09 4.07
CA VAL A 34 19.65 -8.59 3.90
C VAL A 34 19.32 -7.54 4.97
N GLN A 35 19.75 -7.74 6.21
CA GLN A 35 19.53 -6.79 7.30
C GLN A 35 20.26 -5.46 7.05
N ASP A 36 21.47 -5.50 6.48
CA ASP A 36 22.22 -4.30 6.11
C ASP A 36 21.47 -3.53 5.00
N MET A 37 20.91 -4.22 4.00
CA MET A 37 20.08 -3.59 2.95
C MET A 37 18.79 -2.96 3.50
N VAL A 38 18.15 -3.64 4.46
CA VAL A 38 16.96 -3.10 5.15
C VAL A 38 17.34 -1.87 5.97
N ALA A 39 18.46 -1.92 6.69
CA ALA A 39 18.96 -0.79 7.49
C ALA A 39 19.29 0.42 6.61
N GLU A 40 19.96 0.23 5.48
CA GLU A 40 20.24 1.30 4.51
C GLU A 40 18.95 1.96 3.99
N THR A 41 17.94 1.15 3.65
CA THR A 41 16.64 1.66 3.20
C THR A 41 15.92 2.43 4.30
N PHE A 42 15.97 1.93 5.54
CA PHE A 42 15.39 2.59 6.70
C PHE A 42 16.10 3.91 7.02
N GLU A 43 17.43 3.96 6.96
CA GLU A 43 18.22 5.17 7.17
C GLU A 43 17.91 6.25 6.13
N LYS A 44 17.74 5.84 4.87
CA LYS A 44 17.30 6.76 3.81
C LYS A 44 15.89 7.30 4.07
N PHE A 45 14.94 6.44 4.43
CA PHE A 45 13.60 6.89 4.78
C PHE A 45 13.64 7.85 5.98
N SER A 46 14.39 7.49 7.02
CA SER A 46 14.40 8.23 8.28
C SER A 46 15.04 9.61 8.13
N SER A 47 16.14 9.70 7.40
CA SER A 47 16.79 10.97 7.09
C SER A 47 15.90 11.95 6.33
N ILE A 48 15.14 11.46 5.33
CA ILE A 48 14.17 12.29 4.60
C ILE A 48 13.10 12.82 5.54
N VAL A 49 12.48 11.95 6.33
CA VAL A 49 11.40 12.36 7.26
C VAL A 49 11.92 13.37 8.29
N VAL A 50 13.11 13.13 8.86
CA VAL A 50 13.72 14.05 9.83
C VAL A 50 13.99 15.42 9.24
N THR A 51 14.53 15.45 8.01
CA THR A 51 14.88 16.70 7.33
C THR A 51 13.63 17.50 6.97
N GLU A 52 12.63 16.86 6.38
CA GLU A 52 11.41 17.53 5.90
C GLU A 52 10.46 17.93 7.04
N ARG A 53 10.52 17.25 8.19
CA ARG A 53 9.70 17.58 9.38
C ARG A 53 10.39 18.47 10.40
N ASP A 54 11.66 18.81 10.15
CA ASP A 54 12.50 19.63 11.04
C ASP A 54 12.42 19.17 12.50
N PHE A 55 12.65 17.87 12.73
CA PHE A 55 12.61 17.33 14.09
C PHE A 55 13.80 17.88 14.91
N PRO A 56 13.56 18.45 16.11
CA PRO A 56 14.58 19.17 16.88
C PRO A 56 15.79 18.29 17.26
N ASP A 57 15.57 16.99 17.48
CA ASP A 57 16.63 16.04 17.87
C ASP A 57 17.30 15.36 16.66
N GLN A 58 16.97 15.79 15.44
CA GLN A 58 17.42 15.17 14.19
C GLN A 58 17.20 13.65 14.15
N LYS A 59 16.15 13.18 14.82
CA LYS A 59 15.80 11.77 14.95
C LYS A 59 14.31 11.58 14.81
N LEU A 60 13.93 10.45 14.23
CA LEU A 60 12.54 10.02 14.19
C LEU A 60 12.04 9.71 15.61
N PRO A 61 10.80 10.08 15.95
CA PRO A 61 10.16 9.63 17.17
C PRO A 61 10.22 8.10 17.30
N THR A 62 10.53 7.62 18.50
CA THR A 62 10.73 6.18 18.76
C THR A 62 9.43 5.40 18.49
N GLU A 63 8.30 6.07 18.69
CA GLU A 63 6.94 5.58 18.46
C GLU A 63 6.64 5.31 16.99
N VAL A 64 7.44 5.85 16.06
CA VAL A 64 7.25 5.75 14.60
C VAL A 64 8.34 4.89 13.96
N ALA A 65 9.52 4.83 14.58
CA ALA A 65 10.70 4.15 14.05
C ALA A 65 10.54 2.61 13.93
N ASP A 66 9.49 2.02 14.50
CA ASP A 66 9.25 0.58 14.48
C ASP A 66 8.30 0.10 13.36
N GLY A 67 7.82 1.01 12.51
CA GLY A 67 6.99 0.69 11.35
C GLY A 67 5.52 0.41 11.65
N ARG A 68 5.02 0.74 12.85
CA ARG A 68 3.60 0.60 13.19
C ARG A 68 2.70 1.54 12.39
N ILE A 69 1.43 1.13 12.26
CA ILE A 69 0.38 2.01 11.71
C ILE A 69 -0.09 2.98 12.80
N VAL A 70 -0.22 4.25 12.45
CA VAL A 70 -0.73 5.32 13.33
C VAL A 70 -2.03 5.90 12.78
N SER A 71 -2.92 6.33 13.69
CA SER A 71 -4.12 7.11 13.32
C SER A 71 -3.75 8.54 12.91
N GLY A 72 -4.64 9.22 12.19
CA GLY A 72 -4.41 10.62 11.79
C GLY A 72 -4.18 11.56 12.99
N LYS A 73 -4.89 11.34 14.10
CA LYS A 73 -4.66 12.09 15.35
C LYS A 73 -3.26 11.86 15.90
N GLN A 74 -2.83 10.61 16.01
CA GLN A 74 -1.47 10.27 16.47
C GLN A 74 -0.40 10.83 15.53
N ALA A 75 -0.63 10.78 14.22
CA ALA A 75 0.29 11.34 13.24
C ALA A 75 0.44 12.86 13.41
N PHE A 76 -0.66 13.57 13.71
CA PHE A 76 -0.62 15.00 14.01
C PHE A 76 0.12 15.29 15.32
N ASP A 77 -0.20 14.55 16.40
CA ASP A 77 0.44 14.71 17.71
C ASP A 77 1.96 14.44 17.65
N LEU A 78 2.38 13.49 16.80
CA LEU A 78 3.78 13.15 16.52
C LEU A 78 4.44 14.07 15.47
N LYS A 79 3.74 15.11 15.01
CA LYS A 79 4.18 16.04 13.96
C LYS A 79 4.57 15.36 12.66
N LEU A 80 3.99 14.22 12.31
CA LEU A 80 4.19 13.56 11.01
C LEU A 80 3.37 14.19 9.89
N ILE A 81 2.29 14.90 10.25
CA ILE A 81 1.41 15.64 9.33
C ILE A 81 1.16 17.04 9.88
N ASP A 82 0.75 17.96 9.02
CA ASP A 82 0.52 19.36 9.39
C ASP A 82 -0.91 19.65 9.86
N ALA A 83 -1.89 18.88 9.40
CA ALA A 83 -3.30 19.03 9.78
C ALA A 83 -4.08 17.73 9.54
N THR A 84 -5.23 17.61 10.21
CA THR A 84 -6.23 16.56 9.96
C THR A 84 -7.48 17.16 9.33
N GLY A 85 -7.96 16.58 8.24
CA GLY A 85 -9.16 17.04 7.55
C GLY A 85 -9.56 16.10 6.41
N TYR A 86 -10.57 16.53 5.66
CA TYR A 86 -11.01 15.87 4.44
C TYR A 86 -10.36 16.50 3.20
N LEU A 87 -10.63 15.92 2.03
CA LEU A 87 -10.10 16.42 0.76
C LEU A 87 -10.48 17.90 0.49
N GLN A 88 -11.67 18.34 0.92
CA GLN A 88 -12.10 19.73 0.70
C GLN A 88 -11.27 20.72 1.52
N ASP A 89 -10.89 20.34 2.74
CA ASP A 89 -10.02 21.14 3.60
C ASP A 89 -8.63 21.26 2.96
N ALA A 90 -8.07 20.14 2.50
CA ALA A 90 -6.79 20.14 1.79
C ALA A 90 -6.80 20.98 0.50
N ILE A 91 -7.93 21.03 -0.23
CA ILE A 91 -8.09 21.89 -1.40
C ILE A 91 -8.14 23.37 -0.99
N ALA A 92 -8.83 23.70 0.10
CA ALA A 92 -8.90 25.06 0.62
C ALA A 92 -7.50 25.54 1.05
N ASP A 93 -6.78 24.74 1.83
CA ASP A 93 -5.42 25.03 2.28
C ASP A 93 -4.47 25.23 1.08
N ALA A 94 -4.56 24.36 0.06
CA ALA A 94 -3.73 24.48 -1.14
C ALA A 94 -4.01 25.78 -1.91
N ARG A 95 -5.27 26.23 -1.99
CA ARG A 95 -5.62 27.52 -2.60
C ARG A 95 -5.05 28.70 -1.82
N GLU A 96 -5.12 28.65 -0.49
CA GLU A 96 -4.57 29.68 0.38
C GLU A 96 -3.04 29.79 0.21
N ILE A 97 -2.33 28.66 0.30
CA ILE A 97 -0.86 28.59 0.11
C ILE A 97 -0.45 29.12 -1.27
N ALA A 98 -1.21 28.76 -2.31
CA ALA A 98 -0.97 29.20 -3.68
C ALA A 98 -1.48 30.62 -4.00
N LYS A 99 -2.15 31.30 -3.04
CA LYS A 99 -2.77 32.62 -3.21
C LYS A 99 -3.76 32.67 -4.38
N LEU A 100 -4.56 31.62 -4.54
CA LEU A 100 -5.58 31.48 -5.58
C LEU A 100 -6.96 31.88 -5.05
N PRO A 101 -7.89 32.32 -5.93
CA PRO A 101 -9.26 32.61 -5.51
C PRO A 101 -9.99 31.32 -5.10
N GLU A 102 -10.98 31.43 -4.21
CA GLU A 102 -11.74 30.28 -3.68
C GLU A 102 -12.40 29.43 -4.76
N ASN A 103 -12.79 30.05 -5.88
CA ASN A 103 -13.43 29.41 -7.02
C ASN A 103 -12.43 28.81 -8.03
N ALA A 104 -11.13 28.77 -7.72
CA ALA A 104 -10.13 28.17 -8.58
C ALA A 104 -10.50 26.70 -8.92
N PRO A 105 -10.55 26.33 -10.20
CA PRO A 105 -11.02 25.02 -10.62
C PRO A 105 -10.03 23.91 -10.23
N VAL A 106 -10.56 22.79 -9.74
CA VAL A 106 -9.77 21.60 -9.41
C VAL A 106 -9.89 20.62 -10.57
N ILE A 107 -8.76 20.34 -11.23
CA ILE A 107 -8.70 19.44 -12.39
C ILE A 107 -8.18 18.09 -11.92
N ARG A 108 -8.96 17.03 -12.14
CA ARG A 108 -8.55 15.65 -11.88
C ARG A 108 -8.18 14.95 -13.19
N TYR A 109 -6.93 14.53 -13.32
CA TYR A 109 -6.50 13.67 -14.42
C TYR A 109 -6.98 12.24 -14.17
N THR A 110 -7.86 11.75 -15.04
CA THR A 110 -8.33 10.36 -15.03
C THR A 110 -7.91 9.68 -16.33
N ALA A 111 -7.56 8.40 -16.27
CA ALA A 111 -7.29 7.63 -17.48
C ALA A 111 -8.51 7.71 -18.43
N PRO A 112 -8.30 8.02 -19.72
CA PRO A 112 -9.41 8.18 -20.66
C PRO A 112 -10.18 6.86 -20.81
N PHE A 113 -11.51 6.96 -20.84
CA PHE A 113 -12.36 5.82 -21.15
C PHE A 113 -12.17 5.43 -22.62
N HIS A 114 -11.58 4.26 -22.87
CA HIS A 114 -11.43 3.73 -24.22
C HIS A 114 -12.63 2.85 -24.57
N PHE A 115 -13.44 3.26 -25.54
CA PHE A 115 -14.53 2.45 -26.09
C PHE A 115 -14.06 1.07 -26.58
N SER A 116 -12.78 0.91 -26.95
CA SER A 116 -12.20 -0.39 -27.30
C SER A 116 -12.27 -1.44 -26.17
N ARG A 117 -12.31 -1.01 -24.89
CA ARG A 117 -12.57 -1.91 -23.76
C ARG A 117 -14.01 -2.44 -23.77
N LEU A 118 -14.98 -1.62 -24.18
CA LEU A 118 -16.38 -2.02 -24.34
C LEU A 118 -16.54 -2.99 -25.53
N PHE A 119 -15.90 -2.71 -26.67
CA PHE A 119 -15.94 -3.62 -27.83
C PHE A 119 -15.26 -4.97 -27.57
N ARG A 120 -14.23 -5.01 -26.72
CA ARG A 120 -13.63 -6.29 -26.28
C ARG A 120 -14.59 -7.11 -25.42
N PHE A 121 -15.40 -6.45 -24.60
CA PHE A 121 -16.43 -7.10 -23.79
C PHE A 121 -17.58 -7.64 -24.65
N LEU A 122 -18.04 -6.85 -25.64
CA LEU A 122 -19.09 -7.24 -26.60
C LEU A 122 -18.62 -8.28 -27.63
N GLY A 123 -17.32 -8.33 -27.92
CA GLY A 123 -16.71 -9.25 -28.88
C GLY A 123 -16.29 -10.60 -28.29
N GLN A 124 -16.42 -10.81 -26.98
CA GLN A 124 -16.34 -12.17 -26.42
C GLN A 124 -17.59 -12.93 -26.85
N LYS A 125 -17.46 -13.83 -27.83
CA LYS A 125 -18.41 -14.92 -28.04
C LYS A 125 -18.43 -15.77 -26.77
N GLN A 126 -19.39 -15.49 -25.88
CA GLN A 126 -19.70 -16.34 -24.74
C GLN A 126 -20.58 -17.48 -25.24
N ASP A 127 -20.10 -18.72 -25.07
CA ASP A 127 -20.90 -19.92 -25.30
C ASP A 127 -22.26 -19.80 -24.60
N THR A 128 -23.27 -20.32 -25.28
CA THR A 128 -24.71 -20.22 -25.01
C THR A 128 -25.10 -20.53 -23.56
N ASN A 129 -25.26 -19.49 -22.72
CA ASN A 129 -26.28 -19.30 -21.68
C ASN A 129 -25.93 -18.07 -20.81
N PRO A 130 -26.48 -16.87 -21.07
CA PRO A 130 -26.24 -15.72 -20.21
C PRO A 130 -27.12 -15.85 -18.95
N LYS A 131 -26.60 -16.48 -17.90
CA LYS A 131 -27.14 -16.26 -16.56
C LYS A 131 -26.83 -14.82 -16.17
N VAL A 132 -27.83 -13.95 -16.27
CA VAL A 132 -27.75 -12.59 -15.72
C VAL A 132 -27.73 -12.71 -14.20
N GLN A 133 -26.53 -12.79 -13.62
CA GLN A 133 -26.35 -12.66 -12.17
C GLN A 133 -26.41 -11.17 -11.84
N VAL A 134 -27.57 -10.71 -11.39
CA VAL A 134 -27.69 -9.40 -10.75
C VAL A 134 -27.08 -9.52 -9.35
N SER A 135 -25.76 -9.31 -9.27
CA SER A 135 -25.06 -9.18 -7.99
C SER A 135 -25.43 -7.82 -7.39
N LEU A 136 -26.28 -7.83 -6.35
CA LEU A 136 -26.64 -6.66 -5.55
C LEU A 136 -25.47 -6.12 -4.71
N VAL A 137 -24.31 -6.77 -4.78
CA VAL A 137 -23.05 -6.31 -4.23
C VAL A 137 -22.22 -5.77 -5.39
N PRO A 138 -21.75 -4.51 -5.35
CA PRO A 138 -20.81 -4.03 -6.34
C PRO A 138 -19.63 -5.00 -6.39
N GLU A 139 -19.30 -5.55 -7.57
CA GLU A 139 -18.10 -6.40 -7.74
C GLU A 139 -16.80 -5.69 -7.31
N SER A 140 -16.85 -4.40 -6.98
CA SER A 140 -15.77 -3.57 -6.47
C SER A 140 -15.55 -3.64 -4.95
N PHE A 141 -16.36 -4.38 -4.17
CA PHE A 141 -16.14 -4.50 -2.72
C PHE A 141 -15.06 -5.53 -2.37
N HIS A 142 -13.82 -5.24 -2.75
CA HIS A 142 -12.66 -5.99 -2.29
C HIS A 142 -12.18 -5.39 -0.95
N LEU A 143 -12.32 -6.16 0.12
CA LEU A 143 -11.66 -5.85 1.39
C LEU A 143 -10.15 -5.82 1.17
N GLN A 144 -9.53 -4.70 1.48
CA GLN A 144 -8.09 -4.51 1.39
C GLN A 144 -7.49 -4.74 2.77
N ALA A 145 -6.46 -5.57 2.84
CA ALA A 145 -5.74 -5.81 4.10
C ALA A 145 -5.20 -4.48 4.66
N GLY A 146 -5.28 -4.32 5.98
CA GLY A 146 -4.76 -3.14 6.68
C GLY A 146 -5.68 -1.91 6.69
N LYS A 147 -6.92 -2.01 6.22
CA LYS A 147 -7.91 -0.91 6.31
C LYS A 147 -8.99 -1.21 7.34
N LEU A 148 -9.47 -0.17 8.00
CA LEU A 148 -10.60 -0.23 8.92
C LEU A 148 -11.91 -0.14 8.13
N TYR A 149 -12.81 -1.11 8.35
CA TYR A 149 -14.11 -1.15 7.70
C TYR A 149 -15.22 -1.17 8.74
N TYR A 150 -16.24 -0.33 8.54
CA TYR A 150 -17.49 -0.44 9.28
C TYR A 150 -18.44 -1.36 8.51
N LEU A 151 -18.45 -2.63 8.88
CA LEU A 151 -19.23 -3.67 8.21
C LEU A 151 -20.42 -4.07 9.06
N SER A 152 -21.62 -4.04 8.46
CA SER A 152 -22.81 -4.63 9.07
C SER A 152 -22.68 -6.15 9.07
N THR A 153 -23.01 -6.80 10.19
CA THR A 153 -23.02 -8.26 10.33
C THR A 153 -24.01 -8.90 9.33
N HIS A 154 -25.09 -8.22 8.98
CA HIS A 154 -26.10 -8.72 8.04
C HIS A 154 -25.61 -8.88 6.59
N LEU A 155 -24.46 -8.31 6.23
CA LEU A 155 -23.89 -8.40 4.88
C LEU A 155 -23.11 -9.71 4.64
N PHE A 156 -22.75 -10.44 5.70
CA PHE A 156 -21.91 -11.64 5.63
C PHE A 156 -22.62 -12.94 6.03
N PHE A 157 -23.84 -12.84 6.57
CA PHE A 157 -24.68 -14.00 6.83
C PHE A 157 -25.59 -14.26 5.63
N ARG A 158 -25.17 -15.20 4.76
CA ARG A 158 -26.13 -15.95 3.94
C ARG A 158 -26.83 -16.97 4.85
N GLN A 159 -28.16 -16.89 4.97
CA GLN A 159 -28.97 -18.09 5.18
C GLN A 159 -29.00 -18.90 3.89
#